data_AF-G4XHT9-F1
#
_entry.id   AF-G4XHT9-F1
#
_cell.length_a   1.000
_cell.length_b   1.000
_cell.length_c   1.000
_cell.angle_alpha   90.00
_cell.angle_beta   90.00
_cell.angle_gamma   90.00
#
_symmetry.space_group_name_H-M   'P 1'
#
loop_
_entity.id
_entity.type
_entity.pdbx_description
1 polymer ?
#
loop_
_entity_poly.entity_id
_entity_poly.type
_entity_poly.pdbx_seq_one_letter_code
_entity_poly.pdbx_strand_id
1 'polypeptide(L)'
;DGVIADFYVTEKMLQHFIKQVHNNSVFRPSPRVLVCVPVGATQVERRAIRESAMGAGAREVYLIEEPMAAAIGAGLPVSEATGSMVVDIGGGTTEVAIISLNGVVYSSSVR
;
A
#
# COMPACT_ATOMS: atom_id res chain seq x y z
N ASP A 1 0.80 14.02 -1.59
CA ASP A 1 2.06 13.65 -0.93
C ASP A 1 2.24 12.16 -0.62
N GLY A 2 1.17 11.38 -0.37
CA GLY A 2 1.31 9.93 -0.15
C GLY A 2 1.92 9.54 1.21
N VAL A 3 1.96 10.47 2.16
CA VAL A 3 2.55 10.27 3.50
C VAL A 3 1.51 10.38 4.60
N ILE A 4 1.74 9.72 5.73
CA ILE A 4 0.91 9.87 6.94
C ILE A 4 1.24 11.21 7.59
N ALA A 5 0.28 12.15 7.57
CA ALA A 5 0.42 13.44 8.21
C ALA A 5 0.11 13.39 9.72
N ASP A 6 -0.89 12.59 10.12
CA ASP A 6 -1.28 12.39 11.51
C ASP A 6 -1.53 10.90 11.78
N PHE A 7 -0.70 10.33 12.65
CA PHE A 7 -0.72 8.92 13.01
C PHE A 7 -1.98 8.52 13.77
N TYR A 8 -2.44 9.36 14.69
CA TYR A 8 -3.60 9.06 15.53
C TYR A 8 -4.87 9.06 14.67
N VAL A 9 -5.01 10.06 13.80
CA VAL A 9 -6.13 10.14 12.86
C VAL A 9 -6.10 8.95 11.89
N THR A 10 -4.93 8.61 11.36
CA THR A 10 -4.78 7.47 10.44
C THR A 10 -5.13 6.15 11.11
N GLU A 11 -4.68 5.90 12.35
CA GLU A 11 -5.05 4.69 13.10
C GLU A 11 -6.57 4.60 13.30
N LYS A 12 -7.22 5.70 13.71
CA LYS A 12 -8.68 5.72 13.90
C LYS A 12 -9.44 5.47 12.59
N MET A 13 -8.95 6.03 11.49
CA MET A 13 -9.48 5.78 10.15
C MET A 13 -9.36 4.30 9.77
N LEU A 14 -8.19 3.69 9.96
CA LEU A 14 -7.99 2.26 9.69
C LEU A 14 -8.86 1.39 10.60
N GLN A 15 -8.96 1.70 11.91
CA GLN A 15 -9.85 1.00 12.84
C GLN A 15 -11.30 1.04 12.37
N HIS A 16 -11.76 2.19 11.86
CA HIS A 16 -13.09 2.35 11.33
C HIS A 16 -13.33 1.43 10.12
N PHE A 17 -12.46 1.46 9.11
CA PHE A 17 -12.62 0.64 7.91
C PHE A 17 -12.48 -0.86 8.18
N ILE A 18 -11.54 -1.27 9.04
CA ILE A 18 -11.40 -2.66 9.47
C ILE A 18 -12.69 -3.12 10.16
N LYS A 19 -13.25 -2.31 11.07
CA LYS A 19 -14.49 -2.67 11.75
C LYS A 19 -15.67 -2.76 10.77
N GLN A 20 -15.77 -1.81 9.84
CA GLN A 20 -16.86 -1.76 8.86
C GLN A 20 -16.98 -3.05 8.04
N VAL A 21 -15.85 -3.60 7.57
CA VAL A 21 -15.85 -4.86 6.80
C VAL A 21 -16.01 -6.10 7.68
N HIS A 22 -15.90 -5.98 9.00
CA HIS A 22 -16.10 -7.05 9.99
C HIS A 22 -17.37 -6.85 10.85
N ASN A 23 -18.36 -6.10 10.37
CA ASN A 23 -19.53 -5.66 11.16
C ASN A 23 -20.36 -6.79 11.82
N ASN A 24 -20.22 -8.04 11.38
CA ASN A 24 -20.93 -9.20 11.94
C ASN A 24 -20.11 -10.03 12.95
N SER A 25 -18.90 -9.59 13.30
CA SER A 25 -18.07 -10.31 14.26
C SER A 25 -18.44 -9.97 15.71
N VAL A 26 -18.74 -11.00 16.50
CA VAL A 26 -18.95 -10.88 17.96
C VAL A 26 -17.62 -10.56 18.69
N PHE A 27 -16.49 -10.92 18.07
CA PHE A 27 -15.14 -10.70 18.60
C PHE A 27 -14.43 -9.55 17.88
N ARG A 28 -13.44 -8.94 18.54
CA ARG A 28 -12.56 -7.96 17.87
C ARG A 28 -11.83 -8.66 16.71
N PRO A 29 -11.90 -8.12 15.48
CA PRO A 29 -11.21 -8.70 14.34
C PRO A 29 -9.68 -8.60 14.51
N SER A 30 -8.96 -9.63 14.07
CA SER A 30 -7.48 -9.67 14.06
C SER A 30 -6.92 -10.08 12.68
N PRO A 31 -7.19 -9.29 11.63
CA PRO A 31 -6.90 -9.68 10.26
C PRO A 31 -5.39 -9.65 9.94
N ARG A 32 -4.99 -10.39 8.91
CA ARG A 32 -3.75 -10.14 8.19
C ARG A 32 -4.01 -9.05 7.17
N VAL A 33 -3.17 -8.03 7.12
CA VAL A 33 -3.37 -6.84 6.27
C VAL A 33 -2.22 -6.70 5.29
N LEU A 34 -2.54 -6.37 4.04
CA LEU A 34 -1.60 -5.92 3.02
C LEU A 34 -1.91 -4.45 2.73
N VAL A 35 -0.90 -3.58 2.79
CA VAL A 35 -1.06 -2.14 2.53
C VAL A 35 -0.16 -1.72 1.37
N CYS A 36 -0.73 -1.02 0.39
CA CYS A 36 0.05 -0.39 -0.67
C CYS A 36 0.80 0.82 -0.11
N VAL A 37 2.06 1.00 -0.50
CA VAL A 37 2.89 2.14 -0.11
C VAL A 37 3.58 2.74 -1.33
N PRO A 38 3.82 4.06 -1.37
CA PRO A 38 4.58 4.67 -2.46
C PRO A 38 5.94 4.01 -2.63
N VAL A 39 6.42 3.88 -3.87
CA VAL A 39 7.70 3.21 -4.15
C VAL A 39 8.87 3.91 -3.46
N GLY A 40 8.83 5.24 -3.41
CA GLY A 40 9.81 6.11 -2.75
C GLY A 40 9.62 6.29 -1.24
N ALA A 41 8.69 5.56 -0.61
CA ALA A 41 8.45 5.69 0.83
C ALA A 41 9.70 5.32 1.63
N THR A 42 10.14 6.25 2.49
CA THR A 42 11.27 6.09 3.41
C THR A 42 10.99 4.97 4.42
N GLN A 43 12.04 4.47 5.08
CA GLN A 43 11.87 3.46 6.13
C GLN A 43 10.99 3.96 7.28
N VAL A 44 11.05 5.27 7.58
CA VAL A 44 10.23 5.89 8.63
C VAL A 44 8.76 5.88 8.23
N GLU A 45 8.43 6.25 6.99
CA GLU A 45 7.05 6.22 6.48
C GLU A 45 6.51 4.78 6.37
N ARG A 46 7.32 3.84 5.88
CA ARG A 46 6.93 2.41 5.83
C ARG A 46 6.68 1.84 7.23
N ARG A 47 7.50 2.23 8.21
CA ARG A 47 7.31 1.85 9.62
C ARG A 47 6.04 2.48 10.19
N ALA A 48 5.81 3.76 9.92
CA ALA A 48 4.61 4.49 10.32
C ALA A 48 3.33 3.78 9.87
N ILE A 49 3.25 3.45 8.58
CA ILE A 49 2.09 2.74 8.00
C ILE A 49 1.88 1.39 8.68
N ARG A 50 2.97 0.64 8.92
CA ARG A 50 2.90 -0.64 9.61
C ARG A 50 2.39 -0.50 11.04
N GLU A 51 2.92 0.45 11.80
CA GLU A 51 2.52 0.68 13.20
C GLU A 51 1.06 1.15 13.28
N SER A 52 0.61 2.05 12.39
CA SER A 52 -0.80 2.47 12.33
C SER A 52 -1.75 1.30 12.00
N ALA A 53 -1.39 0.41 11.07
CA ALA A 53 -2.20 -0.77 10.76
C ALA A 53 -2.22 -1.79 11.90
N MET A 54 -1.10 -2.01 12.60
CA MET A 54 -1.03 -2.87 13.79
C MET A 54 -1.85 -2.28 14.95
N GLY A 55 -1.71 -0.98 15.23
CA GLY A 55 -2.52 -0.27 16.23
C GLY A 55 -4.02 -0.30 15.89
N ALA A 56 -4.35 -0.42 14.61
CA ALA A 56 -5.73 -0.58 14.16
C ALA A 56 -6.33 -1.97 14.37
N GLY A 57 -5.55 -2.94 14.89
CA GLY A 57 -6.02 -4.29 15.22
C GLY A 57 -5.56 -5.37 14.25
N ALA A 58 -4.67 -5.05 13.29
CA ALA A 58 -4.07 -6.07 12.44
C ALA A 58 -3.17 -7.02 13.25
N ARG A 59 -3.21 -8.31 12.91
CA ARG A 59 -2.33 -9.34 13.48
C ARG A 59 -0.96 -9.36 12.79
N GLU A 60 -0.97 -9.19 11.48
CA GLU A 60 0.22 -9.13 10.63
C GLU A 60 0.01 -8.07 9.56
N VAL A 61 1.08 -7.34 9.23
CA VAL A 61 1.03 -6.28 8.22
C VAL A 61 2.18 -6.46 7.22
N TYR A 62 1.79 -6.65 5.97
CA TYR A 62 2.67 -6.68 4.81
C TYR A 62 2.52 -5.38 4.02
N LEU A 63 3.61 -4.98 3.36
CA LEU A 63 3.61 -3.81 2.49
C LEU A 63 3.89 -4.27 1.06
N ILE A 64 3.20 -3.68 0.10
CA ILE A 64 3.46 -3.82 -1.34
C ILE A 64 3.66 -2.43 -1.94
N GLU A 65 4.51 -2.32 -2.94
CA GLU A 65 4.70 -1.06 -3.65
C GLU A 65 3.47 -0.75 -4.51
N GLU A 66 2.97 0.48 -4.42
CA GLU A 66 1.84 0.99 -5.21
C GLU A 66 1.96 0.67 -6.70
N PRO A 67 3.06 0.99 -7.41
CA PRO A 67 3.15 0.70 -8.83
C PRO A 67 3.10 -0.81 -9.14
N MET A 68 3.62 -1.66 -8.25
CA MET A 68 3.50 -3.12 -8.42
C MET A 68 2.05 -3.57 -8.26
N ALA A 69 1.35 -3.07 -7.24
CA ALA A 69 -0.06 -3.37 -7.04
C ALA A 69 -0.93 -2.87 -8.21
N ALA A 70 -0.66 -1.66 -8.72
CA ALA A 70 -1.34 -1.09 -9.87
C ALA A 70 -1.09 -1.91 -11.15
N ALA A 71 0.15 -2.31 -11.41
CA ALA A 71 0.48 -3.13 -12.58
C ALA A 71 -0.20 -4.51 -12.55
N ILE A 72 -0.22 -5.16 -11.38
CA ILE A 72 -0.96 -6.42 -11.19
C ILE A 72 -2.47 -6.19 -11.40
N GLY A 73 -3.03 -5.14 -10.82
CA GLY A 73 -4.45 -4.78 -10.95
C GLY A 73 -4.86 -4.46 -12.39
N ALA A 74 -3.94 -3.93 -13.19
CA ALA A 74 -4.13 -3.65 -14.62
C ALA A 74 -3.90 -4.88 -15.52
N GLY A 75 -3.47 -6.03 -14.96
CA GLY A 75 -3.22 -7.25 -15.72
C GLY A 75 -1.93 -7.22 -16.55
N LEU A 76 -0.95 -6.39 -16.17
CA LEU A 76 0.34 -6.36 -16.86
C LEU A 76 1.16 -7.64 -16.54
N PRO A 77 1.94 -8.17 -17.50
CA PRO A 77 2.72 -9.40 -17.31
C PRO A 77 3.99 -9.17 -16.48
N VAL A 78 3.83 -8.75 -15.22
CA VAL A 78 4.93 -8.32 -14.33
C VAL A 78 5.94 -9.42 -14.00
N SER A 79 5.54 -10.70 -14.10
CA SER A 79 6.40 -11.85 -13.81
C SER A 79 7.23 -12.31 -15.01
N GLU A 80 6.92 -11.82 -16.22
CA GLU A 80 7.61 -12.22 -17.45
C GLU A 80 8.92 -11.44 -17.64
N ALA A 81 9.79 -11.95 -18.52
CA ALA A 81 11.02 -11.27 -18.95
C ALA A 81 10.73 -10.14 -19.96
N THR A 82 9.66 -9.37 -19.73
CA THR A 82 9.19 -8.27 -20.57
C THR A 82 9.02 -7.02 -19.70
N GLY A 83 9.44 -5.86 -20.20
CA GLY A 83 9.24 -4.59 -19.49
C GLY A 83 7.79 -4.13 -19.57
N SER A 84 7.13 -4.00 -18.43
CA SER A 84 5.79 -3.43 -18.28
C SER A 84 5.88 -2.06 -17.65
N MET A 85 5.40 -1.01 -18.34
CA MET A 85 5.33 0.33 -17.77
C MET A 85 3.93 0.60 -17.22
N VAL A 86 3.86 1.16 -16.01
CA VAL A 86 2.63 1.64 -15.37
C VAL A 86 2.79 3.10 -14.98
N VAL A 87 1.72 3.88 -15.16
CA VAL A 87 1.60 5.26 -14.71
C VAL A 87 0.33 5.34 -13.87
N ASP A 88 0.48 5.42 -12.56
CA ASP A 88 -0.61 5.51 -11.60
C ASP A 88 -0.79 6.98 -11.17
N ILE A 89 -1.92 7.58 -11.55
CA ILE A 89 -2.24 8.97 -11.28
C ILE A 89 -3.21 9.03 -10.12
N GLY A 90 -2.67 9.26 -8.92
CA GLY A 90 -3.44 9.39 -7.69
C GLY A 90 -3.89 10.83 -7.42
N GLY A 91 -4.54 11.03 -6.27
CA GLY A 91 -5.05 12.36 -5.87
C GLY A 91 -3.96 13.36 -5.46
N GLY A 92 -2.77 12.89 -5.08
CA GLY A 92 -1.68 13.78 -4.64
C GLY A 92 -0.28 13.25 -4.95
N THR A 93 -0.17 12.22 -5.79
CA THR A 93 1.08 11.70 -6.34
C THR A 93 0.79 11.09 -7.71
N THR A 94 1.78 11.11 -8.60
CA THR A 94 1.82 10.25 -9.78
C THR A 94 3.02 9.33 -9.67
N GLU A 95 2.76 8.02 -9.62
CA GLU A 95 3.78 6.98 -9.55
C GLU A 95 4.01 6.39 -10.95
N VAL A 96 5.25 6.40 -11.41
CA VAL A 96 5.65 5.80 -12.68
C VAL A 96 6.62 4.67 -12.39
N ALA A 97 6.39 3.49 -12.97
CA ALA A 97 7.33 2.39 -12.84
C ALA A 97 7.45 1.55 -14.11
N ILE A 98 8.64 0.96 -14.29
CA ILE A 98 8.91 -0.11 -15.24
C ILE A 98 9.18 -1.38 -14.44
N ILE A 99 8.46 -2.46 -14.74
CA ILE A 99 8.47 -3.71 -13.99
C ILE A 99 8.81 -4.88 -14.92
N SER A 100 9.63 -5.82 -14.45
CA SER A 100 9.95 -7.07 -15.14
C SER A 100 10.41 -8.11 -14.11
N LEU A 101 10.14 -9.39 -14.34
CA LEU A 101 10.55 -10.49 -13.46
C LEU A 101 10.19 -10.27 -11.97
N ASN A 102 8.98 -9.76 -11.71
CA ASN A 102 8.48 -9.37 -10.37
C ASN A 102 9.28 -8.27 -9.67
N GLY A 103 10.19 -7.60 -10.37
CA GLY A 103 11.01 -6.51 -9.84
C GLY A 103 10.66 -5.17 -10.48
N VAL A 104 10.66 -4.12 -9.68
CA VAL A 104 10.64 -2.74 -10.18
C VAL A 104 12.04 -2.43 -10.71
N VAL A 105 12.16 -2.28 -12.03
CA VAL A 105 13.41 -1.97 -12.74
C VAL A 105 13.72 -0.47 -12.65
N TYR A 106 12.70 0.36 -12.79
CA TYR A 106 12.77 1.80 -12.64
C TYR A 106 11.51 2.29 -11.95
N SER A 107 11.65 3.31 -11.11
CA SER A 107 10.51 4.04 -10.57
C SER A 107 10.79 5.52 -10.38
N SER A 108 9.74 6.32 -10.48
CA SER A 108 9.73 7.74 -10.19
C SER A 108 8.38 8.14 -9.60
N SER A 109 8.40 9.10 -8.69
CA SER A 109 7.20 9.64 -8.06
C SER A 109 7.23 11.16 -8.20
N VAL A 110 6.12 11.73 -8.66
CA VAL A 110 5.91 13.18 -8.70
C VAL A 110 4.83 13.54 -7.68
N ARG A 111 5.06 14.62 -6.93
CA ARG A 111 4.16 15.14 -5.90
C ARG A 111 3.60 16.49 -6.33
#